data_AF-A0A0D0DC93-F1
#
_entry.id   AF-A0A0D0DC93-F1
#
_cell.length_a   1.000
_cell.length_b   1.000
_cell.length_c   1.000
_cell.angle_alpha   90.00
_cell.angle_beta   90.00
_cell.angle_gamma   90.00
#
_symmetry.space_group_name_H-M   'P 1'
#
loop_
_entity.id
_entity.type
_entity.pdbx_description
1 polymer ?
#
loop_
_entity_poly.entity_id
_entity_poly.type
_entity_poly.pdbx_seq_one_letter_code
_entity_poly.pdbx_strand_id
1 'polypeptide(L)' 'QIRETYYVIDHLAHASIFAYSEKLGANVGVKNQSVWDDHIKKHKDANTFQNKGWPFYEKMKNVMPSKARGAN' A
#
# COMPACT_ATOMS: atom_id res chain seq x y z
N GLN A 1 -5.34 -14.08 -1.04
CA GLN A 1 -4.43 -13.34 -1.94
C GLN A 1 -4.90 -11.92 -2.28
N ILE A 2 -5.92 -11.71 -3.13
CA ILE A 2 -6.24 -10.35 -3.63
C ILE A 2 -6.69 -9.37 -2.51
N ARG A 3 -7.48 -9.84 -1.54
CA ARG A 3 -7.90 -9.04 -0.38
C ARG A 3 -6.73 -8.65 0.52
N GLU A 4 -5.80 -9.57 0.76
CA GLU A 4 -4.60 -9.32 1.57
C GLU A 4 -3.71 -8.28 0.89
N THR A 5 -3.47 -8.44 -0.41
CA THR A 5 -2.76 -7.46 -1.22
C THR A 5 -3.41 -6.07 -1.15
N TYR A 6 -4.75 -6.00 -1.20
CA TYR A 6 -5.45 -4.74 -1.01
C TYR A 6 -5.13 -4.11 0.34
N TYR A 7 -5.23 -4.84 1.44
CA TYR A 7 -4.95 -4.27 2.78
C TYR A 7 -3.51 -3.79 2.94
N VAL A 8 -2.54 -4.50 2.34
CA VAL A 8 -1.13 -4.07 2.33
C VAL A 8 -0.97 -2.74 1.61
N ILE A 9 -1.54 -2.64 0.42
CA ILE A 9 -1.45 -1.42 -0.38
C ILE A 9 -2.25 -0.28 0.23
N ASP A 10 -3.43 -0.57 0.78
CA ASP A 10 -4.26 0.39 1.50
C ASP A 10 -3.52 0.95 2.71
N HIS A 11 -2.81 0.10 3.46
CA HIS A 11 -1.96 0.55 4.56
C HIS A 11 -0.78 1.41 4.06
N LEU A 12 -0.14 1.03 2.95
CA LEU A 12 0.94 1.83 2.33
C LEU A 12 0.43 3.19 1.82
N ALA A 13 -0.78 3.24 1.25
CA ALA A 13 -1.39 4.45 0.73
C ALA A 13 -1.88 5.39 1.85
N HIS A 14 -2.32 4.84 2.98
CA HIS A 14 -2.66 5.61 4.18
C HIS A 14 -1.44 5.99 5.03
N ALA A 15 -0.31 5.30 4.86
CA ALA A 15 0.93 5.65 5.54
C ALA A 15 1.51 6.95 4.95
N SER A 16 1.45 8.06 5.70
CA SER A 16 1.94 9.38 5.26
C SER A 16 3.43 9.43 4.87
N ILE A 17 4.18 8.37 5.16
CA ILE A 17 5.60 8.20 4.82
C ILE A 17 5.84 7.70 3.39
N PHE A 18 4.81 7.18 2.71
CA PHE A 18 4.89 6.65 1.35
C PHE A 18 3.89 7.34 0.43
N ALA A 19 4.32 7.65 -0.78
CA ALA A 19 3.46 8.18 -1.83
C ALA A 19 3.04 7.03 -2.74
N TYR A 20 2.15 6.16 -2.25
CA TYR A 20 1.69 5.03 -3.06
C TYR A 20 0.94 5.51 -4.31
N SER A 21 1.29 4.95 -5.47
CA SER A 21 0.65 5.16 -6.76
C SER A 21 0.41 3.83 -7.47
N GLU A 22 -0.71 3.69 -8.17
CA GLU A 22 -1.03 2.47 -8.93
C GLU A 22 -0.02 2.15 -10.04
N LYS A 23 0.74 3.14 -10.52
CA LYS A 23 1.76 2.95 -11.55
C LYS A 23 3.14 2.65 -10.96
N LEU A 24 3.51 3.39 -9.91
CA LEU A 24 4.86 3.39 -9.35
C LEU A 24 4.98 2.59 -8.03
N GLY A 25 3.87 2.08 -7.48
CA GLY A 25 3.85 1.44 -6.16
C GLY A 25 4.10 2.46 -5.06
N ALA A 26 4.77 2.06 -3.98
CA ALA A 26 5.16 2.96 -2.90
C ALA A 26 6.16 4.07 -3.31
N ASN A 27 6.67 4.03 -4.54
CA ASN A 27 7.59 5.01 -5.14
C ASN A 27 8.78 5.33 -4.22
N VAL A 28 9.39 4.27 -3.68
CA VAL A 28 10.50 4.40 -2.74
C VAL A 28 11.79 4.68 -3.51
N GLY A 29 12.23 5.93 -3.46
CA GLY A 29 13.55 6.34 -3.90
C GLY A 29 14.62 6.17 -2.83
N VAL A 30 15.89 6.40 -3.21
CA VAL A 30 17.09 6.24 -2.36
C VAL A 30 16.96 6.95 -1.01
N LYS A 31 16.36 8.15 -0.99
CA LYS A 31 16.10 8.95 0.23
C LYS A 31 15.16 8.27 1.24
N ASN A 32 14.21 7.47 0.78
CA ASN A 32 13.22 6.79 1.63
C ASN A 32 13.55 5.30 1.80
N GLN A 33 14.66 4.82 1.22
CA GLN A 33 15.04 3.40 1.22
C GLN A 33 15.25 2.87 2.64
N SER A 34 15.83 3.67 3.54
CA SER A 34 16.02 3.28 4.95
C SER A 34 14.68 3.09 5.67
N VAL A 35 13.72 3.99 5.44
CA VAL A 35 12.37 3.92 6.03
C VAL A 35 11.59 2.72 5.47
N TRP A 36 11.77 2.44 4.18
CA TRP A 36 11.20 1.26 3.55
C TRP A 36 11.75 -0.04 4.11
N ASP A 37 13.07 -0.14 4.31
CA ASP A 37 13.73 -1.32 4.88
C ASP A 37 13.17 -1.66 6.27
N ASP A 38 13.00 -0.65 7.12
CA ASP A 38 12.39 -0.83 8.44
C ASP A 38 10.89 -1.16 8.37
N HIS A 39 10.18 -0.67 7.35
CA HIS A 39 8.79 -1.01 7.12
C HIS A 39 8.62 -2.47 6.68
N ILE A 40 9.43 -2.96 5.72
CA ILE A 40 9.33 -4.34 5.22
C ILE A 40 9.81 -5.38 6.24
N LYS A 41 10.65 -4.99 7.22
CA LYS A 41 10.97 -5.87 8.36
C LYS A 41 9.72 -6.25 9.15
N LYS A 42 8.77 -5.32 9.28
CA LYS A 42 7.48 -5.52 9.96
C LYS A 42 6.41 -6.08 9.01
N HIS A 43 6.46 -5.68 7.74
CA HIS A 43 5.49 -6.03 6.70
C HIS A 43 6.20 -6.59 5.46
N LYS A 44 6.66 -7.84 5.54
CA LYS A 44 7.45 -8.50 4.47
C LYS A 44 6.68 -8.61 3.15
N ASP A 45 5.37 -8.67 3.24
CA ASP A 45 4.39 -8.65 2.16
C ASP A 45 4.38 -7.34 1.36
N ALA A 46 4.66 -6.20 2.01
CA ALA A 46 4.75 -4.89 1.35
C ALA A 46 5.94 -4.80 0.38
N ASN A 47 6.99 -5.60 0.56
CA ASN A 47 8.21 -5.55 -0.23
C ASN A 47 7.97 -5.68 -1.75
N THR A 48 6.96 -6.47 -2.13
CA THR A 48 6.60 -6.69 -3.53
C THR A 48 6.08 -5.40 -4.21
N PHE A 49 5.64 -4.40 -3.44
CA PHE A 49 5.00 -3.17 -3.91
C PHE A 49 5.88 -1.91 -3.79
N GLN A 50 7.17 -2.06 -3.50
CA GLN A 50 8.11 -0.94 -3.31
C GLN A 50 8.12 0.04 -4.49
N ASN A 51 8.39 -0.49 -5.68
CA ASN A 51 8.42 0.25 -6.94
C ASN A 51 7.56 -0.48 -7.99
N LYS A 52 6.55 -1.19 -7.50
CA LYS A 52 5.63 -1.98 -8.32
C LYS A 52 4.21 -1.59 -7.96
N GLY A 53 3.59 -0.88 -8.90
CA GLY A 53 2.19 -0.52 -8.81
C GLY A 53 1.27 -1.73 -8.89
N TRP A 54 0.06 -1.57 -8.37
CA TRP A 54 -1.00 -2.55 -8.50
C TRP A 54 -2.23 -1.88 -9.13
N PRO A 55 -2.49 -2.08 -10.43
CA PRO A 55 -3.56 -1.40 -11.16
C PRO A 55 -4.97 -1.89 -10.77
N PHE A 56 -5.04 -2.87 -9.86
CA PHE A 56 -6.31 -3.34 -9.29
C PHE A 56 -6.65 -2.63 -7.99
N TYR A 57 -5.79 -1.75 -7.47
CA TYR A 57 -6.02 -1.08 -6.19
C TYR A 57 -7.28 -0.22 -6.20
N GLU A 58 -7.43 0.69 -7.17
CA GLU A 58 -8.64 1.54 -7.27
C GLU A 58 -9.89 0.70 -7.57
N LYS A 59 -9.77 -0.35 -8.39
CA LYS A 59 -10.88 -1.28 -8.64
C LYS A 59 -11.31 -2.01 -7.37
N MET A 60 -10.35 -2.46 -6.57
CA MET A 60 -10.60 -3.14 -5.30
C MET A 60 -11.13 -2.20 -4.24
N LYS A 61 -10.73 -0.93 -4.22
CA LYS A 61 -11.27 0.07 -3.29
C LYS A 61 -12.79 0.23 -3.40
N ASN A 62 -13.34 0.05 -4.60
CA ASN A 62 -14.80 0.08 -4.85
C ASN A 62 -15.51 -1.23 -4.45
N VAL A 63 -14.80 -2.35 -4.41
CA VAL A 63 -15.36 -3.69 -4.13
C VAL A 63 -15.17 -4.10 -2.67
N MET A 64 -14.04 -3.70 -2.09
CA MET A 64 -13.74 -3.93 -0.69
C MET A 64 -14.73 -3.12 0.14
N PRO A 65 -15.18 -3.65 1.29
CA PRO A 65 -15.96 -2.84 2.20
C PRO A 65 -15.05 -1.68 2.59
N SER A 66 -15.32 -0.51 2.01
CA SER A 66 -14.75 0.73 2.52
C SER A 66 -15.01 0.68 4.01
N LYS A 67 -14.05 1.09 4.83
CA LYS A 67 -14.39 1.50 6.20
C LYS A 67 -15.29 2.73 6.07
N ALA A 68 -16.52 2.54 5.61
CA ALA A 68 -17.67 3.34 5.98
C ALA A 68 -17.71 3.18 7.49
N ARG A 69 -16.93 4.05 8.13
CA ARG A 69 -16.96 4.38 9.53
C ARG A 69 -18.43 4.64 9.78
N GLY A 70 -19.13 3.64 10.31
CA GLY A 70 -20.50 3.77 10.75
C GLY A 70 -20.53 5.02 11.61
N ALA A 71 -21.20 6.05 11.11
CA ALA A 71 -21.59 7.16 11.94
C ALA A 71 -22.60 6.58 12.92
N ASN A 72 -22.21 6.49 14.18
CA ASN A 72 -23.12 6.37 15.30
C ASN A 72 -22.58 7.24 16.44
#